data_AF-A0A0H3G645-F1
#
_entry.id   AF-A0A0H3G645-F1
#
_cell.length_a   1.000
_cell.length_b   1.000
_cell.length_c   1.000
_cell.angle_alpha   90.00
_cell.angle_beta   90.00
_cell.angle_gamma   90.00
#
_symmetry.space_group_name_H-M   'P 1'
#
loop_
_entity.id
_entity.type
_entity.pdbx_description
1 polymer ?
#
loop_
_entity_poly.entity_id
_entity_poly.type
_entity_poly.pdbx_seq_one_letter_code
_entity_poly.pdbx_strand_id
1 'polypeptide(L)'
;MSTQTYLIDTNVIIHLEDNKTVEPAFSALTSLAAKHKVDIFVHEAARDDVGRDKDTARREISLSKLGKFQTLSKVRGLTTADLSNAFGPLPKHNDIVDATLLHALHIGAVDFLVSQDRGLHERARRHSPELGRRVLYVADAVQLLRTTYEPIEAPVRFIDEVAAHAIPLTDTIFDSLREDYPGFDKWWTEKCVKQRRLCWIIEDDGIAGLLVRKDETGSDTDAMEKANKILKICTFKVRPERRGLKLGELLLKKVFWFAQKNKYDLVYVTTYEGQTSLIDLLEYFGFTHTATKEDDERIYEKRMGTRAPTPTDGDNRFDVHRLNYPRFAIVPDTAAFGIPIKEGYHDILYPDLKQQNQLDLFGALGLGGGPRRPGNTIRKVYLCRAPSNLGPPGSLLFFYKGKSSSSPSQAMSAIGILEDVRYARSTRELLQMTGGRSVYSEQDLEGWRASAESPVKVINYLLAAYIDPAIGLKQLQESKIITEHPPQSIFRIPRPRLDDLLSQIDLGFQA
;
A
#
# COMPACT_ATOMS: atom_id res chain seq x y z
N MET A 1 -18.24 14.42 -1.29
CA MET A 1 -18.02 14.19 0.15
C MET A 1 -17.37 15.43 0.71
N SER A 2 -17.86 15.97 1.83
CA SER A 2 -17.23 17.13 2.48
C SER A 2 -15.84 16.73 2.95
N THR A 3 -14.83 17.51 2.58
CA THR A 3 -13.48 17.39 3.16
C THR A 3 -13.53 17.86 4.60
N GLN A 4 -12.81 17.17 5.49
CA GLN A 4 -12.69 17.61 6.89
C GLN A 4 -12.07 19.00 6.96
N THR A 5 -12.47 19.78 7.95
CA THR A 5 -12.09 21.18 8.15
C THR A 5 -11.41 21.39 9.50
N TYR A 6 -10.41 22.27 9.54
CA TYR A 6 -9.58 22.48 10.72
C TYR A 6 -9.61 23.94 11.13
N LEU A 7 -9.84 24.21 12.42
CA LEU A 7 -9.65 25.52 13.03
C LEU A 7 -8.32 25.55 13.74
N ILE A 8 -7.48 26.54 13.47
CA ILE A 8 -6.18 26.70 14.12
C ILE A 8 -6.28 27.79 15.17
N ASP A 9 -5.87 27.46 16.39
CA ASP A 9 -5.66 28.41 17.47
C ASP A 9 -4.43 29.29 17.17
N THR A 10 -4.52 30.59 17.46
CA THR A 10 -3.46 31.57 17.21
C THR A 10 -2.17 31.22 17.95
N ASN A 11 -2.23 30.55 19.10
CA ASN A 11 -1.06 30.07 19.82
C ASN A 11 -0.17 29.15 18.97
N VAL A 12 -0.75 28.32 18.11
CA VAL A 12 -0.01 27.44 17.19
C VAL A 12 0.78 28.24 16.15
N ILE A 13 0.25 29.41 15.78
CA ILE A 13 0.84 30.29 14.75
C ILE A 13 1.87 31.25 15.37
N ILE A 14 1.66 31.65 16.63
CA ILE A 14 2.50 32.61 17.36
C ILE A 14 3.72 31.93 18.02
N HIS A 15 3.62 30.67 18.47
CA HIS A 15 4.80 29.94 18.97
C HIS A 15 5.86 29.63 17.90
N LEU A 16 5.58 29.95 16.63
CA LEU A 16 6.54 29.95 15.52
C LEU A 16 7.43 31.22 15.47
N GLU A 17 7.32 32.12 16.46
CA GLU A 17 7.93 33.47 16.44
C GLU A 17 9.20 33.66 17.27
N ASP A 18 9.64 32.65 18.03
CA ASP A 18 11.05 32.63 18.38
C ASP A 18 11.85 32.44 17.08
N ASN A 19 13.04 33.06 16.95
CA ASN A 19 13.97 33.00 15.79
C ASN A 19 14.48 31.58 15.41
N LYS A 20 13.68 30.54 15.65
CA LYS A 20 13.88 29.15 15.32
C LYS A 20 13.02 28.82 14.09
N THR A 21 13.55 27.93 13.26
CA THR A 21 12.88 27.32 12.12
C THR A 21 11.44 26.92 12.45
N VAL A 22 10.50 27.16 11.51
CA VAL A 22 9.10 26.70 11.56
C VAL A 22 9.06 25.27 12.11
N GLU A 23 8.24 25.01 13.14
CA GLU A 23 8.10 23.66 13.66
C GLU A 23 7.72 22.70 12.52
N PRO A 24 8.51 21.64 12.27
CA PRO A 24 8.29 20.72 11.15
C PRO A 24 6.86 20.19 11.06
N ALA A 25 6.18 20.04 12.20
CA ALA A 25 4.80 19.56 12.28
C ALA A 25 3.79 20.54 11.66
N PHE A 26 3.93 21.85 11.87
CA PHE A 26 2.99 22.82 11.29
C PHE A 26 3.17 22.97 9.79
N SER A 27 4.41 22.96 9.32
CA SER A 27 4.71 22.93 7.88
C SER A 27 4.14 21.66 7.23
N ALA A 28 4.22 20.51 7.90
CA ALA A 28 3.60 19.29 7.43
C ALA A 28 2.06 19.40 7.40
N LEU A 29 1.44 19.98 8.43
CA LEU A 29 -0.01 20.18 8.51
C LEU A 29 -0.53 21.01 7.33
N THR A 30 0.06 22.19 7.13
CA THR A 30 -0.31 23.10 6.03
C THR A 30 -0.06 22.50 4.65
N SER A 31 1.08 21.81 4.46
CA SER A 31 1.37 21.13 3.20
C SER A 31 0.40 20.00 2.90
N LEU A 32 0.05 19.18 3.91
CA LEU A 32 -0.91 18.07 3.75
C LEU A 32 -2.32 18.59 3.49
N ALA A 33 -2.73 19.62 4.22
CA ALA A 33 -4.04 20.23 4.03
C ALA A 33 -4.17 20.82 2.62
N ALA A 34 -3.17 21.56 2.15
CA ALA A 34 -3.14 22.08 0.79
C ALA A 34 -3.15 20.97 -0.27
N LYS A 35 -2.34 19.91 -0.08
CA LYS A 35 -2.27 18.73 -0.97
C LYS A 35 -3.64 18.05 -1.12
N HIS A 36 -4.39 17.94 -0.03
CA HIS A 36 -5.68 17.25 -0.01
C HIS A 36 -6.90 18.18 -0.08
N LYS A 37 -6.69 19.48 -0.35
CA LYS A 37 -7.74 20.51 -0.43
C LYS A 37 -8.62 20.55 0.83
N VAL A 38 -7.99 20.39 1.98
CA VAL A 38 -8.60 20.54 3.30
C VAL A 38 -8.54 22.00 3.69
N ASP A 39 -9.69 22.57 4.06
CA ASP A 39 -9.77 23.95 4.48
C ASP A 39 -9.26 24.12 5.92
N ILE A 40 -8.41 25.13 6.09
CA ILE A 40 -7.88 25.57 7.37
C ILE A 40 -8.40 26.98 7.65
N PHE A 41 -9.02 27.13 8.80
CA PHE A 41 -9.61 28.36 9.28
C PHE A 41 -8.85 28.92 10.48
N VAL A 42 -8.95 30.24 10.65
CA VAL A 42 -8.65 30.97 11.89
C VAL A 42 -9.91 31.69 12.30
N HIS A 43 -10.23 31.69 13.60
CA HIS A 43 -11.43 32.36 14.09
C HIS A 43 -11.22 33.88 14.19
N GLU A 44 -12.23 34.66 13.79
CA GLU A 44 -12.22 36.12 13.87
C GLU A 44 -11.91 36.65 15.29
N ALA A 45 -12.48 36.02 16.32
CA ALA A 45 -12.21 36.37 17.73
C ALA A 45 -10.72 36.25 18.10
N ALA A 46 -10.00 35.26 17.57
CA ALA A 46 -8.58 35.09 17.83
C ALA A 46 -7.74 36.11 17.04
N ARG A 47 -8.19 36.47 15.83
CA ARG A 47 -7.57 37.54 15.03
C ARG A 47 -7.70 38.92 15.69
N ASP A 48 -8.87 39.21 16.28
CA ASP A 48 -9.10 40.44 17.03
C ASP A 48 -8.21 40.53 18.28
N ASP A 49 -7.99 39.41 18.96
CA ASP A 49 -7.11 39.33 20.13
C ASP A 49 -5.66 39.67 19.76
N VAL A 50 -5.15 39.08 18.67
CA VAL A 50 -3.83 39.44 18.11
C VAL A 50 -3.76 40.92 17.72
N GLY A 51 -4.85 41.50 17.20
CA GLY A 51 -4.93 42.92 16.86
C GLY A 51 -4.78 43.88 18.05
N ARG A 52 -5.00 43.39 19.28
CA ARG A 52 -4.88 44.17 20.54
C ARG A 52 -3.48 44.12 21.14
N ASP A 53 -2.53 43.44 20.49
CA ASP A 53 -1.14 43.39 20.93
C ASP A 53 -0.52 44.81 20.96
N LYS A 54 0.17 45.11 22.07
CA LYS A 54 0.83 46.40 22.33
C LYS A 54 2.14 46.53 21.55
N ASP A 55 2.77 45.42 21.20
CA ASP A 55 3.95 45.40 20.34
C ASP A 55 3.53 45.50 18.88
N THR A 56 3.79 46.65 18.27
CA THR A 56 3.39 46.94 16.88
C THR A 56 4.07 46.01 15.87
N ALA A 57 5.33 45.65 16.10
CA ALA A 57 6.08 44.78 15.19
C ALA A 57 5.56 43.33 15.26
N ARG A 58 5.36 42.81 16.48
CA ARG A 58 4.79 41.46 16.67
C ARG A 58 3.37 41.36 16.10
N ARG A 59 2.55 42.39 16.33
CA ARG A 59 1.18 42.48 15.79
C ARG A 59 1.15 42.40 14.27
N GLU A 60 1.97 43.18 13.57
CA GLU A 60 2.01 43.21 12.10
C GLU A 60 2.45 41.85 11.53
N ILE A 61 3.46 41.23 12.13
CA ILE A 61 3.98 39.91 11.72
C ILE A 61 2.90 38.84 11.91
N SER A 62 2.27 38.79 13.09
CA SER A 62 1.22 37.81 13.39
C SER A 62 0.00 37.98 12.48
N LEU A 63 -0.51 39.21 12.29
CA LEU A 63 -1.64 39.47 11.40
C LEU A 63 -1.36 39.12 9.93
N SER A 64 -0.14 39.38 9.43
CA SER A 64 0.28 39.00 8.08
C SER A 64 0.22 37.48 7.87
N LYS A 65 0.62 36.70 8.89
CA LYS A 65 0.57 35.23 8.83
C LYS A 65 -0.86 34.70 8.90
N LEU A 66 -1.71 35.27 9.76
CA LEU A 66 -3.13 34.91 9.83
C LEU A 66 -3.87 35.20 8.51
N GLY A 67 -3.44 36.21 7.76
CA GLY A 67 -3.99 36.55 6.45
C GLY A 67 -3.84 35.45 5.38
N LYS A 68 -3.03 34.41 5.63
CA LYS A 68 -2.90 33.25 4.73
C LYS A 68 -4.03 32.23 4.89
N PHE A 69 -4.80 32.30 5.97
CA PHE A 69 -5.86 31.35 6.29
C PHE A 69 -7.25 31.98 6.09
N GLN A 70 -8.24 31.13 5.80
CA GLN A 70 -9.62 31.58 5.73
C GLN A 70 -10.11 31.99 7.13
N THR A 71 -10.92 33.04 7.23
CA THR A 71 -11.43 33.51 8.53
C THR A 71 -12.83 32.96 8.77
N LEU A 72 -13.01 32.28 9.90
CA LEU A 72 -14.34 31.88 10.38
C LEU A 72 -14.94 33.03 11.19
N SER A 73 -16.11 33.52 10.76
CA SER A 73 -16.79 34.66 11.38
C SER A 73 -17.45 34.30 12.71
N LYS A 74 -17.58 35.29 13.60
CA LYS A 74 -18.33 35.13 14.85
C LYS A 74 -19.81 34.83 14.60
N VAL A 75 -20.39 34.02 15.48
CA VAL A 75 -21.83 33.79 15.50
C VAL A 75 -22.54 35.05 16.00
N ARG A 76 -23.52 35.54 15.22
CA ARG A 76 -24.30 36.74 15.57
C ARG A 76 -25.13 36.48 16.82
N GLY A 77 -25.01 37.37 17.81
CA GLY A 77 -25.80 37.31 19.05
C GLY A 77 -25.25 36.39 20.14
N LEU A 78 -24.10 35.73 19.92
CA LEU A 78 -23.44 34.92 20.95
C LEU A 78 -22.90 35.81 22.07
N THR A 79 -23.35 35.60 23.31
CA THR A 79 -22.91 36.39 24.47
C THR A 79 -21.87 35.66 25.30
N THR A 80 -21.13 36.41 26.13
CA THR A 80 -20.19 35.83 27.11
C THR A 80 -20.91 35.00 28.18
N ALA A 81 -22.17 35.30 28.48
CA ALA A 81 -22.99 34.52 29.40
C ALA A 81 -23.29 33.13 28.82
N ASP A 82 -23.63 33.05 27.53
CA ASP A 82 -23.86 31.77 26.83
C ASP A 82 -22.60 30.90 26.83
N LEU A 83 -21.45 31.50 26.50
CA LEU A 83 -20.15 30.82 26.53
C LEU A 83 -19.77 30.35 27.92
N SER A 84 -20.01 31.16 28.97
CA SER A 84 -19.70 30.79 30.35
C SER A 84 -20.61 29.69 30.88
N ASN A 85 -21.88 29.66 30.44
CA ASN A 85 -22.83 28.60 30.79
C ASN A 85 -22.43 27.27 30.16
N ALA A 86 -21.94 27.30 28.91
CA ALA A 86 -21.51 26.09 28.20
C ALA A 86 -20.12 25.60 28.66
N PHE A 87 -19.10 26.47 28.67
CA PHE A 87 -17.69 26.07 28.82
C PHE A 87 -17.07 26.43 30.19
N GLY A 88 -17.91 26.82 31.15
CA GLY A 88 -17.50 27.17 32.51
C GLY A 88 -16.94 28.59 32.64
N PRO A 89 -16.38 28.96 33.81
CA PRO A 89 -15.97 30.34 34.10
C PRO A 89 -14.95 30.91 33.11
N LEU A 90 -15.13 32.18 32.73
CA LEU A 90 -14.32 32.92 31.76
C LEU A 90 -13.73 34.21 32.38
N PRO A 91 -12.78 34.10 33.33
CA PRO A 91 -12.24 35.26 34.05
C PRO A 91 -11.31 36.15 33.22
N LYS A 92 -10.66 35.60 32.18
CA LYS A 92 -9.71 36.33 31.33
C LYS A 92 -10.25 36.49 29.91
N HIS A 93 -9.71 37.45 29.17
CA HIS A 93 -10.07 37.64 27.76
C HIS A 93 -9.74 36.42 26.90
N ASN A 94 -8.58 35.79 27.13
CA ASN A 94 -8.17 34.56 26.44
C ASN A 94 -9.17 33.42 26.67
N ASP A 95 -9.73 33.29 27.88
CA ASP A 95 -10.75 32.27 28.15
C ASP A 95 -11.99 32.47 27.26
N ILE A 96 -12.37 33.72 26.96
CA ILE A 96 -13.49 34.03 26.06
C ILE A 96 -13.18 33.59 24.64
N VAL A 97 -11.95 33.82 24.16
CA VAL A 97 -11.49 33.36 22.84
C VAL A 97 -11.53 31.84 22.77
N ASP A 98 -10.95 31.16 23.76
CA ASP A 98 -10.96 29.70 23.89
C ASP A 98 -12.37 29.11 23.86
N ALA A 99 -13.28 29.66 24.67
CA ALA A 99 -14.68 29.24 24.68
C ALA A 99 -15.37 29.50 23.33
N THR A 100 -15.01 30.57 22.62
CA THR A 100 -15.54 30.85 21.28
C THR A 100 -15.02 29.83 20.25
N LEU A 101 -13.75 29.44 20.32
CA LEU A 101 -13.19 28.37 19.47
C LEU A 101 -13.88 27.03 19.74
N LEU A 102 -14.07 26.67 21.01
CA LEU A 102 -14.80 25.46 21.40
C LEU A 102 -16.27 25.50 20.99
N HIS A 103 -16.91 26.68 21.03
CA HIS A 103 -18.27 26.84 20.53
C HIS A 103 -18.35 26.56 19.02
N ALA A 104 -17.44 27.12 18.23
CA ALA A 104 -17.38 26.86 16.78
C ALA A 104 -17.22 25.36 16.47
N LEU A 105 -16.41 24.67 17.26
CA LEU A 105 -16.26 23.22 17.18
C LEU A 105 -17.55 22.48 17.57
N HIS A 106 -18.18 22.89 18.68
CA HIS A 106 -19.39 22.25 19.22
C HIS A 106 -20.58 22.33 18.25
N ILE A 107 -20.79 23.47 17.59
CA ILE A 107 -21.87 23.65 16.61
C ILE A 107 -21.58 23.00 15.25
N GLY A 108 -20.40 22.40 15.07
CA GLY A 108 -20.00 21.77 13.80
C GLY A 108 -19.64 22.75 12.69
N ALA A 109 -19.27 24.00 13.02
CA ALA A 109 -18.76 24.95 12.02
C ALA A 109 -17.39 24.52 11.46
N VAL A 110 -16.67 23.71 12.23
CA VAL A 110 -15.40 23.05 11.88
C VAL A 110 -15.38 21.65 12.44
N ASP A 111 -14.67 20.73 11.81
CA ASP A 111 -14.59 19.33 12.27
C ASP A 111 -13.61 19.17 13.43
N PHE A 112 -12.45 19.83 13.35
CA PHE A 112 -11.38 19.74 14.34
C PHE A 112 -10.83 21.12 14.74
N LEU A 113 -10.34 21.22 15.98
CA LEU A 113 -9.62 22.39 16.51
C LEU A 113 -8.19 21.98 16.84
N VAL A 114 -7.20 22.73 16.33
CA VAL A 114 -5.77 22.45 16.56
C VAL A 114 -5.21 23.49 17.52
N SER A 115 -4.75 23.04 18.69
CA SER A 115 -4.09 23.88 19.69
C SER A 115 -3.03 23.11 20.46
N GLN A 116 -1.97 23.82 20.86
CA GLN A 116 -0.94 23.32 21.77
C GLN A 116 -1.24 23.64 23.25
N ASP A 117 -2.31 24.39 23.54
CA ASP A 117 -2.67 24.78 24.90
C ASP A 117 -3.38 23.64 25.66
N ARG A 118 -2.70 23.12 26.69
CA ARG A 118 -3.26 22.09 27.58
C ARG A 118 -4.55 22.53 28.28
N GLY A 119 -4.68 23.82 28.62
CA GLY A 119 -5.86 24.38 29.26
C GLY A 119 -7.10 24.26 28.38
N LEU A 120 -6.96 24.54 27.09
CA LEU A 120 -8.04 24.39 26.09
C LEU A 120 -8.46 22.93 25.94
N HIS A 121 -7.50 22.01 25.84
CA HIS A 121 -7.75 20.57 25.79
C HIS A 121 -8.50 20.06 27.03
N GLU A 122 -8.11 20.51 28.23
CA GLU A 122 -8.80 20.18 29.47
C GLU A 122 -10.21 20.75 29.53
N ARG A 123 -10.41 22.00 29.07
CA ARG A 123 -11.73 22.64 29.01
C ARG A 123 -12.67 21.88 28.06
N ALA A 124 -12.18 21.46 26.90
CA ALA A 124 -12.94 20.64 25.96
C ALA A 124 -13.34 19.28 26.55
N ARG A 125 -12.41 18.59 27.20
CA ARG A 125 -12.67 17.29 27.85
C ARG A 125 -13.67 17.40 29.00
N ARG A 126 -13.64 18.50 29.76
CA ARG A 126 -14.61 18.77 30.84
C ARG A 126 -16.03 19.00 30.31
N HIS A 127 -16.17 19.60 29.12
CA HIS A 127 -17.46 19.79 28.47
C HIS A 127 -18.05 18.46 27.98
N SER A 128 -17.30 17.72 27.14
CA SER A 128 -17.69 16.37 26.76
C SER A 128 -16.49 15.56 26.24
N PRO A 129 -16.50 14.21 26.43
CA PRO A 129 -15.47 13.35 25.85
C PRO A 129 -15.40 13.42 24.32
N GLU A 130 -16.52 13.66 23.65
CA GLU A 130 -16.61 13.81 22.19
C GLU A 130 -15.92 15.09 21.73
N LEU A 131 -16.23 16.23 22.34
CA LEU A 131 -15.58 17.51 22.01
C LEU A 131 -14.08 17.45 22.27
N GLY A 132 -13.67 16.82 23.38
CA GLY A 132 -12.26 16.60 23.69
C GLY A 132 -11.49 15.80 22.64
N ARG A 133 -12.14 14.84 21.94
CA ARG A 133 -11.51 14.08 20.83
C ARG A 133 -11.33 14.91 19.56
N ARG A 134 -12.07 16.00 19.42
CA ARG A 134 -12.02 16.90 18.26
C ARG A 134 -11.05 18.07 18.46
N VAL A 135 -10.43 18.19 19.64
CA VAL A 135 -9.31 19.11 19.89
C VAL A 135 -8.00 18.34 19.81
N LEU A 136 -7.13 18.71 18.87
CA LEU A 136 -5.93 17.99 18.50
C LEU A 136 -4.68 18.82 18.76
N TYR A 137 -3.57 18.17 19.11
CA TYR A 137 -2.26 18.77 18.95
C TYR A 137 -1.86 18.78 17.47
N VAL A 138 -0.88 19.61 17.10
CA VAL A 138 -0.43 19.74 15.70
C VAL A 138 0.03 18.39 15.14
N ALA A 139 0.80 17.62 15.92
CA ALA A 139 1.28 16.30 15.52
C ALA A 139 0.12 15.31 15.27
N ASP A 140 -0.91 15.34 16.11
CA ASP A 140 -2.09 14.48 15.96
C ASP A 140 -2.91 14.86 14.73
N ALA A 141 -3.05 16.15 14.44
CA ALA A 141 -3.71 16.63 13.24
C ALA A 141 -2.96 16.22 11.96
N VAL A 142 -1.62 16.30 11.96
CA VAL A 142 -0.78 15.77 10.88
C VAL A 142 -1.00 14.27 10.71
N GLN A 143 -0.96 13.51 11.80
CA GLN A 143 -1.14 12.06 11.76
C GLN A 143 -2.54 11.68 11.26
N LEU A 144 -3.57 12.44 11.65
CA LEU A 144 -4.94 12.25 11.19
C LEU A 144 -5.03 12.49 9.68
N LEU A 145 -4.53 13.61 9.17
CA LEU A 145 -4.51 13.89 7.73
C LEU A 145 -3.78 12.80 6.94
N ARG A 146 -2.62 12.35 7.42
CA ARG A 146 -1.88 11.25 6.79
C ARG A 146 -2.70 9.97 6.75
N THR A 147 -3.27 9.59 7.88
CA THR A 147 -4.04 8.34 8.01
C THR A 147 -5.34 8.37 7.19
N THR A 148 -5.96 9.55 7.05
CA THR A 148 -7.20 9.71 6.29
C THR A 148 -6.96 9.76 4.78
N TYR A 149 -5.92 10.46 4.33
CA TYR A 149 -5.78 10.84 2.92
C TYR A 149 -4.56 10.29 2.21
N GLU A 150 -3.47 9.98 2.93
CA GLU A 150 -2.29 9.41 2.28
C GLU A 150 -2.51 7.90 2.09
N PRO A 151 -2.25 7.39 0.88
CA PRO A 151 -2.31 5.96 0.66
C PRO A 151 -1.21 5.28 1.48
N ILE A 152 -1.54 4.12 2.04
CA ILE A 152 -0.56 3.28 2.70
C ILE A 152 0.28 2.61 1.62
N GLU A 153 1.57 2.88 1.61
CA GLU A 153 2.47 2.30 0.62
C GLU A 153 2.56 0.77 0.79
N ALA A 154 2.51 0.06 -0.33
CA ALA A 154 2.84 -1.36 -0.42
C ALA A 154 4.21 -1.49 -1.08
N PRO A 155 5.32 -1.47 -0.31
CA PRO A 155 6.66 -1.54 -0.90
C PRO A 155 6.85 -2.88 -1.60
N VAL A 156 7.27 -2.81 -2.86
CA VAL A 156 7.65 -3.96 -3.67
C VAL A 156 8.98 -3.57 -4.29
N ARG A 157 10.04 -4.35 -4.06
CA ARG A 157 11.38 -4.01 -4.55
C ARG A 157 11.42 -3.86 -6.07
N PHE A 158 12.34 -3.03 -6.55
CA PHE A 158 12.52 -2.73 -7.98
C PHE A 158 11.33 -2.03 -8.63
N ILE A 159 10.41 -1.48 -7.83
CA ILE A 159 9.36 -0.59 -8.31
C ILE A 159 9.49 0.74 -7.58
N ASP A 160 9.76 1.79 -8.33
CA ASP A 160 9.80 3.15 -7.82
C ASP A 160 8.49 3.88 -8.16
N GLU A 161 8.03 4.71 -7.23
CA GLU A 161 6.92 5.62 -7.47
C GLU A 161 7.46 7.00 -7.85
N VAL A 162 7.11 7.45 -9.06
CA VAL A 162 7.54 8.73 -9.61
C VAL A 162 6.34 9.52 -10.12
N ALA A 163 6.44 10.84 -10.15
CA ALA A 163 5.45 11.66 -10.83
C ALA A 163 5.67 11.62 -12.34
N ALA A 164 4.60 11.65 -13.14
CA ALA A 164 4.67 11.54 -14.60
C ALA A 164 5.59 12.59 -15.26
N HIS A 165 5.70 13.80 -14.68
CA HIS A 165 6.57 14.85 -15.20
C HIS A 165 8.07 14.58 -15.03
N ALA A 166 8.44 13.63 -14.16
CA ALA A 166 9.82 13.21 -13.96
C ALA A 166 10.28 12.19 -15.03
N ILE A 167 9.35 11.67 -15.85
CA ILE A 167 9.67 10.75 -16.93
C ILE A 167 9.84 11.55 -18.23
N PRO A 168 11.03 11.56 -18.84
CA PRO A 168 11.24 12.27 -20.10
C PRO A 168 10.37 11.69 -21.20
N LEU A 169 9.62 12.54 -21.91
CA LEU A 169 8.85 12.12 -23.09
C LEU A 169 9.74 11.47 -24.16
N THR A 170 11.03 11.80 -24.21
CA THR A 170 11.99 11.19 -25.15
C THR A 170 12.37 9.75 -24.80
N ASP A 171 11.89 9.19 -23.69
CA ASP A 171 12.14 7.78 -23.36
C ASP A 171 11.47 6.85 -24.37
N THR A 172 12.22 5.85 -24.83
CA THR A 172 11.78 4.92 -25.87
C THR A 172 10.67 3.98 -25.41
N ILE A 173 10.36 3.89 -24.10
CA ILE A 173 9.18 3.17 -23.61
C ILE A 173 7.88 3.70 -24.22
N PHE A 174 7.86 4.99 -24.61
CA PHE A 174 6.70 5.63 -25.21
C PHE A 174 6.56 5.40 -26.70
N ASP A 175 7.59 4.92 -27.42
CA ASP A 175 7.55 4.84 -28.88
C ASP A 175 6.40 3.96 -29.37
N SER A 176 6.31 2.74 -28.85
CA SER A 176 5.18 1.86 -29.18
C SER A 176 3.84 2.32 -28.58
N LEU A 177 3.83 3.19 -27.57
CA LEU A 177 2.57 3.83 -27.11
C LEU A 177 2.12 4.94 -28.08
N ARG A 178 3.04 5.64 -28.75
CA ARG A 178 2.71 6.62 -29.80
C ARG A 178 2.16 5.95 -31.05
N GLU A 179 2.67 4.77 -31.38
CA GLU A 179 2.18 3.95 -32.48
C GLU A 179 0.75 3.47 -32.22
N ASP A 180 0.48 2.98 -31.00
CA ASP A 180 -0.84 2.45 -30.61
C ASP A 180 -1.87 3.57 -30.34
N TYR A 181 -1.44 4.76 -29.91
CA TYR A 181 -2.32 5.87 -29.48
C TYR A 181 -1.97 7.20 -30.18
N PRO A 182 -2.64 7.53 -31.31
CA PRO A 182 -2.47 8.82 -31.97
C PRO A 182 -2.74 10.00 -31.02
N GLY A 183 -1.76 10.89 -30.85
CA GLY A 183 -1.84 12.01 -29.92
C GLY A 183 -1.40 11.70 -28.48
N PHE A 184 -0.74 10.56 -28.25
CA PHE A 184 -0.21 10.15 -26.94
C PHE A 184 0.57 11.26 -26.22
N ASP A 185 1.49 11.96 -26.89
CA ASP A 185 2.32 13.00 -26.23
C ASP A 185 1.48 14.16 -25.68
N LYS A 186 0.40 14.53 -26.40
CA LYS A 186 -0.57 15.53 -25.93
C LYS A 186 -1.34 14.99 -24.73
N TRP A 187 -1.80 13.75 -24.79
CA TRP A 187 -2.46 13.10 -23.66
C TRP A 187 -1.55 13.02 -22.44
N TRP A 188 -0.29 12.60 -22.59
CA TRP A 188 0.69 12.52 -21.51
C TRP A 188 0.88 13.89 -20.85
N THR A 189 1.07 14.92 -21.66
CA THR A 189 1.28 16.29 -21.16
C THR A 189 0.04 16.83 -20.43
N GLU A 190 -1.15 16.70 -21.04
CA GLU A 190 -2.38 17.29 -20.51
C GLU A 190 -2.98 16.49 -19.34
N LYS A 191 -2.92 15.16 -19.41
CA LYS A 191 -3.57 14.27 -18.44
C LYS A 191 -2.60 13.73 -17.39
N CYS A 192 -1.36 13.41 -17.74
CA CYS A 192 -0.40 12.84 -16.78
C CYS A 192 0.45 13.92 -16.11
N VAL A 193 1.13 14.77 -16.89
CA VAL A 193 2.07 15.78 -16.39
C VAL A 193 1.34 16.89 -15.64
N LYS A 194 0.37 17.58 -16.27
CA LYS A 194 -0.37 18.70 -15.63
C LYS A 194 -1.13 18.27 -14.38
N GLN A 195 -1.70 17.05 -14.38
CA GLN A 195 -2.43 16.51 -13.23
C GLN A 195 -1.50 15.82 -12.21
N ARG A 196 -0.18 15.79 -12.45
CA ARG A 196 0.82 15.16 -11.59
C ARG A 196 0.48 13.72 -11.23
N ARG A 197 0.03 12.94 -12.21
CA ARG A 197 -0.29 11.52 -11.99
C ARG A 197 0.94 10.76 -11.52
N LEU A 198 0.71 9.83 -10.61
CA LEU A 198 1.76 8.97 -10.08
C LEU A 198 1.91 7.75 -10.98
N CYS A 199 3.16 7.34 -11.16
CA CYS A 199 3.57 6.24 -12.01
C CYS A 199 4.38 5.27 -11.15
N TRP A 200 4.19 3.98 -11.40
CA TRP A 200 5.11 2.94 -10.94
C TRP A 200 6.02 2.56 -12.10
N ILE A 201 7.32 2.66 -11.87
CA ILE A 201 8.33 2.33 -12.87
C ILE A 201 9.21 1.20 -12.40
N ILE A 202 9.73 0.43 -13.36
CA ILE A 202 10.81 -0.53 -13.13
C ILE A 202 12.00 -0.02 -13.94
N GLU A 203 13.10 0.26 -13.27
CA GLU A 203 14.37 0.64 -13.91
C GLU A 203 15.27 -0.58 -14.14
N ASP A 204 15.70 -0.76 -15.40
CA ASP A 204 16.69 -1.75 -15.84
C ASP A 204 17.42 -1.23 -17.07
N ASP A 205 18.57 -0.58 -16.89
CA ASP A 205 19.30 0.12 -17.96
C ASP A 205 18.39 1.11 -18.74
N GLY A 206 17.49 1.79 -18.00
CA GLY A 206 16.39 2.61 -18.51
C GLY A 206 15.02 2.15 -18.01
N ILE A 207 13.93 2.84 -18.36
CA ILE A 207 12.59 2.45 -17.89
C ILE A 207 12.13 1.19 -18.64
N ALA A 208 12.12 0.05 -17.97
CA ALA A 208 11.73 -1.24 -18.53
C ALA A 208 10.24 -1.55 -18.36
N GLY A 209 9.60 -0.98 -17.34
CA GLY A 209 8.17 -1.08 -17.08
C GLY A 209 7.60 0.24 -16.60
N LEU A 210 6.37 0.55 -17.03
CA LEU A 210 5.63 1.76 -16.68
C LEU A 210 4.17 1.41 -16.43
N LEU A 211 3.66 1.85 -15.29
CA LEU A 211 2.24 1.82 -14.97
C LEU A 211 1.80 3.20 -14.48
N VAL A 212 0.85 3.82 -15.18
CA VAL A 212 0.23 5.09 -14.76
C VAL A 212 -1.05 4.80 -14.00
N ARG A 213 -1.15 5.28 -12.75
CA ARG A 213 -2.35 5.08 -11.94
C ARG A 213 -3.13 6.37 -11.71
N LYS A 214 -4.44 6.24 -11.55
CA LYS A 214 -5.34 7.32 -11.15
C LYS A 214 -6.35 6.77 -10.13
N ASP A 215 -6.59 7.55 -9.09
CA ASP A 215 -7.66 7.32 -8.14
C ASP A 215 -8.97 7.89 -8.67
N GLU A 216 -10.00 7.06 -8.71
CA GLU A 216 -11.34 7.40 -9.19
C GLU A 216 -12.40 7.03 -8.16
N THR A 217 -13.56 7.68 -8.28
CA THR A 217 -14.76 7.42 -7.49
C THR A 217 -15.93 7.16 -8.42
N GLY A 218 -17.02 6.58 -7.92
CA GLY A 218 -18.15 6.13 -8.75
C GLY A 218 -18.80 7.19 -9.65
N SER A 219 -18.56 8.49 -9.41
CA SER A 219 -19.04 9.61 -10.22
C SER A 219 -18.10 10.06 -11.35
N ASP A 220 -16.81 9.71 -11.32
CA ASP A 220 -15.80 10.09 -12.32
C ASP A 220 -15.01 8.84 -12.75
N THR A 221 -15.68 7.95 -13.50
CA THR A 221 -15.06 6.68 -13.94
C THR A 221 -15.67 6.13 -15.22
N ASP A 222 -14.82 5.47 -16.02
CA ASP A 222 -15.24 4.69 -17.20
C ASP A 222 -15.62 3.24 -16.82
N ALA A 223 -15.43 2.86 -15.55
CA ALA A 223 -15.78 1.53 -15.08
C ALA A 223 -17.28 1.28 -15.18
N MET A 224 -17.62 0.08 -15.65
CA MET A 224 -19.00 -0.40 -15.73
C MET A 224 -19.53 -0.71 -14.33
N GLU A 225 -18.72 -1.34 -13.49
CA GLU A 225 -19.11 -1.59 -12.12
C GLU A 225 -18.96 -0.33 -11.26
N LYS A 226 -20.08 0.05 -10.62
CA LYS A 226 -20.05 1.14 -9.64
C LYS A 226 -19.34 0.68 -8.38
N ALA A 227 -18.37 1.48 -7.96
CA ALA A 227 -17.60 1.30 -6.74
C ALA A 227 -17.29 2.67 -6.12
N ASN A 228 -17.03 2.70 -4.82
CA ASN A 228 -16.75 3.96 -4.12
C ASN A 228 -15.29 4.38 -4.32
N LYS A 229 -14.36 3.43 -4.24
CA LYS A 229 -12.92 3.65 -4.40
C LYS A 229 -12.36 2.77 -5.53
N ILE A 230 -11.95 3.41 -6.62
CA ILE A 230 -11.53 2.73 -7.85
C ILE A 230 -10.08 3.07 -8.17
N LEU A 231 -9.28 2.06 -8.49
CA LEU A 231 -7.91 2.22 -8.99
C LEU A 231 -7.92 2.03 -10.51
N LYS A 232 -7.79 3.12 -11.26
CA LYS A 232 -7.64 3.07 -12.72
C LYS A 232 -6.18 2.90 -13.08
N ILE A 233 -5.89 1.89 -13.89
CA ILE A 233 -4.63 1.76 -14.62
C ILE A 233 -4.82 2.44 -15.97
N CYS A 234 -4.25 3.63 -16.12
CA CYS A 234 -4.39 4.46 -17.33
C CYS A 234 -3.46 4.01 -18.46
N THR A 235 -2.31 3.45 -18.09
CA THR A 235 -1.30 2.95 -19.03
C THR A 235 -0.58 1.82 -18.35
N PHE A 236 -0.41 0.71 -19.05
CA PHE A 236 0.38 -0.43 -18.61
C PHE A 236 1.32 -0.81 -19.74
N LYS A 237 2.63 -0.61 -19.55
CA LYS A 237 3.63 -0.89 -20.58
C LYS A 237 4.84 -1.58 -20.02
N VAL A 238 5.33 -2.55 -20.76
CA VAL A 238 6.60 -3.23 -20.53
C VAL A 238 7.34 -3.27 -21.86
N ARG A 239 8.64 -2.94 -21.85
CA ARG A 239 9.47 -2.98 -23.05
C ARG A 239 9.46 -4.37 -23.70
N PRO A 240 9.26 -4.49 -25.02
CA PRO A 240 9.18 -5.77 -25.73
C PRO A 240 10.37 -6.70 -25.45
N GLU A 241 11.58 -6.17 -25.45
CA GLU A 241 12.83 -6.89 -25.23
C GLU A 241 12.93 -7.46 -23.81
N ARG A 242 12.08 -6.96 -22.90
CA ARG A 242 12.03 -7.32 -21.48
C ARG A 242 10.73 -8.06 -21.12
N ARG A 243 9.83 -8.35 -22.08
CA ARG A 243 8.57 -9.09 -21.84
C ARG A 243 8.79 -10.49 -21.26
N GLY A 244 9.91 -11.14 -21.60
CA GLY A 244 10.30 -12.44 -21.02
C GLY A 244 10.69 -12.41 -19.54
N LEU A 245 10.96 -11.23 -18.97
CA LEU A 245 11.44 -11.05 -17.59
C LEU A 245 10.32 -10.91 -16.54
N LYS A 246 9.07 -11.19 -16.92
CA LYS A 246 7.90 -11.12 -16.03
C LYS A 246 7.69 -9.76 -15.33
N LEU A 247 8.19 -8.67 -15.91
CA LEU A 247 8.03 -7.32 -15.35
C LEU A 247 6.55 -6.92 -15.22
N GLY A 248 5.70 -7.38 -16.13
CA GLY A 248 4.25 -7.15 -16.04
C GLY A 248 3.65 -7.79 -14.79
N GLU A 249 4.09 -8.99 -14.42
CA GLU A 249 3.64 -9.68 -13.20
C GLU A 249 4.11 -8.95 -11.94
N LEU A 250 5.31 -8.37 -11.98
CA LEU A 250 5.85 -7.53 -10.91
C LEU A 250 5.02 -6.24 -10.74
N LEU A 251 4.66 -5.54 -11.83
CA LEU A 251 3.76 -4.38 -11.77
C LEU A 251 2.37 -4.76 -11.24
N LEU A 252 1.80 -5.89 -11.69
CA LEU A 252 0.52 -6.37 -11.16
C LEU A 252 0.59 -6.74 -9.68
N LYS A 253 1.70 -7.31 -9.20
CA LYS A 253 1.91 -7.54 -7.76
C LYS A 253 1.75 -6.23 -6.98
N LYS A 254 2.41 -5.16 -7.43
CA LYS A 254 2.26 -3.82 -6.83
C LYS A 254 0.83 -3.33 -6.87
N VAL A 255 0.14 -3.45 -8.02
CA VAL A 255 -1.28 -3.09 -8.16
C VAL A 255 -2.13 -3.80 -7.11
N PHE A 256 -2.04 -5.13 -7.03
CA PHE A 256 -2.88 -5.93 -6.15
C PHE A 256 -2.63 -5.62 -4.67
N TRP A 257 -1.36 -5.52 -4.28
CA TRP A 257 -1.01 -5.26 -2.88
C TRP A 257 -1.33 -3.83 -2.47
N PHE A 258 -1.09 -2.86 -3.34
CA PHE A 258 -1.51 -1.48 -3.13
C PHE A 258 -3.03 -1.38 -3.02
N ALA A 259 -3.76 -2.05 -3.91
CA ALA A 259 -5.22 -2.07 -3.93
C ALA A 259 -5.80 -2.70 -2.66
N GLN A 260 -5.26 -3.84 -2.20
CA GLN A 260 -5.68 -4.49 -0.96
C GLN A 260 -5.39 -3.61 0.26
N LYS A 261 -4.15 -3.11 0.41
CA LYS A 261 -3.73 -2.33 1.58
C LYS A 261 -4.52 -1.03 1.73
N ASN A 262 -4.90 -0.44 0.60
CA ASN A 262 -5.67 0.81 0.55
C ASN A 262 -7.18 0.60 0.40
N LYS A 263 -7.67 -0.65 0.48
CA LYS A 263 -9.11 -0.98 0.45
C LYS A 263 -9.82 -0.41 -0.78
N TYR A 264 -9.22 -0.55 -1.95
CA TYR A 264 -9.94 -0.29 -3.20
C TYR A 264 -11.02 -1.36 -3.40
N ASP A 265 -12.13 -0.96 -3.99
CA ASP A 265 -13.28 -1.83 -4.28
C ASP A 265 -13.18 -2.46 -5.68
N LEU A 266 -12.50 -1.76 -6.59
CA LEU A 266 -12.38 -2.12 -8.00
C LEU A 266 -11.02 -1.66 -8.53
N VAL A 267 -10.36 -2.51 -9.31
CA VAL A 267 -9.25 -2.13 -10.18
C VAL A 267 -9.73 -2.31 -11.61
N TYR A 268 -9.44 -1.36 -12.48
CA TYR A 268 -9.71 -1.54 -13.91
C TYR A 268 -8.61 -0.96 -14.78
N VAL A 269 -8.52 -1.46 -16.00
CA VAL A 269 -7.56 -1.04 -17.01
C VAL A 269 -8.26 -0.94 -18.35
N THR A 270 -7.81 0.00 -19.15
CA THR A 270 -8.24 0.13 -20.54
C THR A 270 -7.07 -0.21 -21.46
N THR A 271 -7.32 -1.05 -22.45
CA THR A 271 -6.29 -1.55 -23.36
C THR A 271 -6.89 -1.93 -24.71
N TYR A 272 -6.12 -1.80 -25.79
CA TYR A 272 -6.52 -2.28 -27.10
C TYR A 272 -6.35 -3.80 -27.24
N GLU A 273 -7.13 -4.39 -28.13
CA GLU A 273 -7.13 -5.83 -28.45
C GLU A 273 -5.75 -6.37 -28.88
N GLY A 274 -4.94 -5.53 -29.55
CA GLY A 274 -3.59 -5.91 -29.97
C GLY A 274 -2.63 -6.24 -28.81
N GLN A 275 -2.94 -5.84 -27.58
CA GLN A 275 -2.10 -6.10 -26.40
C GLN A 275 -2.37 -7.48 -25.78
N THR A 276 -2.29 -8.54 -26.58
CA THR A 276 -2.63 -9.92 -26.18
C THR A 276 -1.89 -10.37 -24.91
N SER A 277 -0.58 -10.14 -24.82
CA SER A 277 0.20 -10.55 -23.63
C SER A 277 -0.22 -9.86 -22.34
N LEU A 278 -0.72 -8.62 -22.42
CA LEU A 278 -1.26 -7.92 -21.25
C LEU A 278 -2.63 -8.49 -20.89
N ILE A 279 -3.49 -8.68 -21.89
CA ILE A 279 -4.83 -9.26 -21.71
C ILE A 279 -4.73 -10.64 -21.05
N ASP A 280 -3.89 -11.53 -21.58
CA ASP A 280 -3.66 -12.87 -21.01
C ASP A 280 -3.24 -12.81 -19.54
N LEU A 281 -2.38 -11.84 -19.20
CA LEU A 281 -1.90 -11.64 -17.84
C LEU A 281 -3.02 -11.13 -16.91
N LEU A 282 -3.83 -10.19 -17.38
CA LEU A 282 -4.98 -9.64 -16.66
C LEU A 282 -6.02 -10.73 -16.39
N GLU A 283 -6.43 -11.46 -17.43
CA GLU A 283 -7.40 -12.57 -17.34
C GLU A 283 -6.87 -13.69 -16.45
N TYR A 284 -5.57 -14.00 -16.52
CA TYR A 284 -4.95 -14.96 -15.60
C TYR A 284 -5.07 -14.56 -14.13
N PHE A 285 -5.14 -13.27 -13.80
CA PHE A 285 -5.38 -12.80 -12.44
C PHE A 285 -6.83 -12.38 -12.19
N GLY A 286 -7.78 -12.80 -13.04
CA GLY A 286 -9.21 -12.64 -12.82
C GLY A 286 -9.74 -11.24 -13.10
N PHE A 287 -9.09 -10.47 -13.98
CA PHE A 287 -9.78 -9.38 -14.67
C PHE A 287 -10.74 -9.94 -15.72
N THR A 288 -11.89 -9.30 -15.89
CA THR A 288 -12.89 -9.67 -16.88
C THR A 288 -13.14 -8.51 -17.83
N HIS A 289 -13.27 -8.81 -19.12
CA HIS A 289 -13.75 -7.83 -20.11
C HIS A 289 -15.21 -7.46 -19.80
N THR A 290 -15.49 -6.18 -19.60
CA THR A 290 -16.83 -5.69 -19.22
C THR A 290 -17.46 -4.79 -20.28
N ALA A 291 -16.65 -4.06 -21.03
CA ALA A 291 -17.11 -3.15 -22.07
C ALA A 291 -16.01 -2.84 -23.10
N THR A 292 -16.41 -2.29 -24.23
CA THR A 292 -15.52 -1.73 -25.24
C THR A 292 -16.00 -0.31 -25.54
N LYS A 293 -15.07 0.65 -25.55
CA LYS A 293 -15.36 2.05 -25.88
C LYS A 293 -15.56 2.24 -27.39
N GLU A 294 -16.03 3.42 -27.78
CA GLU A 294 -16.25 3.79 -29.19
C GLU A 294 -14.95 3.79 -30.02
N ASP A 295 -13.79 3.93 -29.37
CA ASP A 295 -12.46 3.91 -29.99
C ASP A 295 -11.80 2.52 -29.95
N ASP A 296 -12.60 1.45 -29.80
CA ASP A 296 -12.17 0.04 -29.69
C ASP A 296 -11.30 -0.30 -28.46
N GLU A 297 -11.16 0.64 -27.51
CA GLU A 297 -10.46 0.39 -26.26
C GLU A 297 -11.30 -0.51 -25.35
N ARG A 298 -10.77 -1.68 -24.98
CA ARG A 298 -11.44 -2.65 -24.11
C ARG A 298 -11.23 -2.30 -22.65
N ILE A 299 -12.29 -2.43 -21.85
CA ILE A 299 -12.29 -2.22 -20.41
C ILE A 299 -12.24 -3.59 -19.72
N TYR A 300 -11.20 -3.79 -18.91
CA TYR A 300 -11.02 -4.97 -18.09
C TYR A 300 -11.11 -4.58 -16.62
N GLU A 301 -12.02 -5.22 -15.89
CA GLU A 301 -12.36 -4.90 -14.51
C GLU A 301 -12.08 -6.08 -13.58
N LYS A 302 -11.64 -5.77 -12.36
CA LYS A 302 -11.44 -6.75 -11.29
C LYS A 302 -11.96 -6.19 -9.97
N ARG A 303 -12.94 -6.88 -9.39
CA ARG A 303 -13.42 -6.58 -8.04
C ARG A 303 -12.39 -6.91 -6.98
N MET A 304 -12.28 -6.00 -6.02
CA MET A 304 -11.42 -6.12 -4.86
C MET A 304 -12.27 -6.24 -3.59
N GLY A 305 -13.16 -7.23 -3.52
CA GLY A 305 -14.09 -7.44 -2.40
C GLY A 305 -13.40 -7.53 -1.02
N THR A 306 -14.06 -7.14 0.07
CA THR A 306 -13.41 -7.05 1.41
C THR A 306 -13.24 -8.38 2.14
N ARG A 307 -13.88 -9.43 1.64
CA ARG A 307 -13.93 -10.77 2.24
C ARG A 307 -13.12 -11.78 1.43
N ALA A 308 -12.74 -12.86 2.09
CA ALA A 308 -12.23 -14.05 1.42
C ALA A 308 -13.25 -14.55 0.39
N PRO A 309 -12.78 -15.08 -0.76
CA PRO A 309 -13.68 -15.74 -1.71
C PRO A 309 -14.32 -16.97 -1.06
N THR A 310 -15.56 -17.26 -1.41
CA THR A 310 -16.27 -18.48 -0.98
C THR A 310 -16.27 -19.47 -2.15
N PRO A 311 -15.47 -20.55 -2.08
CA PRO A 311 -15.48 -21.59 -3.10
C PRO A 311 -16.83 -22.32 -3.11
N THR A 312 -17.29 -22.71 -4.29
CA THR A 312 -18.44 -23.60 -4.47
C THR A 312 -17.99 -25.05 -4.66
N ASP A 313 -18.95 -25.98 -4.57
CA ASP A 313 -18.67 -27.41 -4.77
C ASP A 313 -18.28 -27.67 -6.24
N GLY A 314 -17.14 -28.34 -6.44
CA GLY A 314 -16.58 -28.62 -7.77
C GLY A 314 -15.57 -27.59 -8.26
N ASP A 315 -15.42 -26.43 -7.61
CA ASP A 315 -14.41 -25.45 -7.98
C ASP A 315 -12.98 -25.97 -7.81
N ASN A 316 -12.14 -25.70 -8.81
CA ASN A 316 -10.69 -25.80 -8.63
C ASN A 316 -10.24 -24.75 -7.61
N ARG A 317 -9.83 -25.20 -6.42
CA ARG A 317 -9.43 -24.35 -5.30
C ARG A 317 -8.29 -23.39 -5.65
N PHE A 318 -7.32 -23.84 -6.45
CA PHE A 318 -6.24 -22.97 -6.91
C PHE A 318 -6.77 -21.84 -7.79
N ASP A 319 -7.68 -22.14 -8.72
CA ASP A 319 -8.26 -21.13 -9.60
C ASP A 319 -9.10 -20.12 -8.83
N VAL A 320 -9.87 -20.54 -7.83
CA VAL A 320 -10.60 -19.62 -6.94
C VAL A 320 -9.63 -18.63 -6.30
N HIS A 321 -8.50 -19.09 -5.76
CA HIS A 321 -7.50 -18.21 -5.16
C HIS A 321 -6.81 -17.31 -6.19
N ARG A 322 -6.42 -17.87 -7.34
CA ARG A 322 -5.75 -17.14 -8.43
C ARG A 322 -6.62 -16.02 -8.98
N LEU A 323 -7.89 -16.31 -9.25
CA LEU A 323 -8.87 -15.35 -9.78
C LEU A 323 -9.27 -14.30 -8.73
N ASN A 324 -9.07 -14.55 -7.43
CA ASN A 324 -9.37 -13.60 -6.36
C ASN A 324 -8.11 -12.98 -5.72
N TYR A 325 -6.93 -13.22 -6.30
CA TYR A 325 -5.65 -12.70 -5.81
C TYR A 325 -5.70 -11.18 -5.53
N PRO A 326 -5.12 -10.70 -4.41
CA PRO A 326 -4.29 -11.42 -3.44
C PRO A 326 -5.07 -12.19 -2.36
N ARG A 327 -6.41 -12.23 -2.45
CA ARG A 327 -7.25 -12.91 -1.47
C ARG A 327 -7.42 -14.38 -1.80
N PHE A 328 -7.61 -15.18 -0.76
CA PHE A 328 -7.77 -16.61 -0.87
C PHE A 328 -8.75 -17.11 0.18
N ALA A 329 -9.39 -18.25 -0.10
CA ALA A 329 -10.38 -18.84 0.79
C ALA A 329 -9.70 -19.68 1.86
N ILE A 330 -10.25 -19.65 3.07
CA ILE A 330 -9.89 -20.56 4.16
C ILE A 330 -11.15 -21.35 4.51
N VAL A 331 -11.28 -22.52 3.91
CA VAL A 331 -12.39 -23.46 4.13
C VAL A 331 -12.00 -24.58 5.10
N PRO A 332 -12.96 -25.30 5.72
CA PRO A 332 -12.67 -26.31 6.75
C PRO A 332 -11.65 -27.40 6.35
N ASP A 333 -11.60 -27.77 5.08
CA ASP A 333 -10.71 -28.78 4.51
C ASP A 333 -9.39 -28.22 3.94
N THR A 334 -9.12 -26.92 4.13
CA THR A 334 -7.88 -26.29 3.65
C THR A 334 -6.65 -26.96 4.26
N ALA A 335 -5.84 -27.59 3.41
CA ALA A 335 -4.58 -28.17 3.82
C ALA A 335 -3.49 -27.09 3.92
N ALA A 336 -2.69 -27.13 4.98
CA ALA A 336 -1.59 -26.19 5.21
C ALA A 336 -0.29 -26.92 5.55
N PHE A 337 0.83 -26.39 5.07
CA PHE A 337 2.16 -26.98 5.23
C PHE A 337 3.20 -25.93 5.59
N GLY A 338 4.09 -26.26 6.52
CA GLY A 338 5.29 -25.47 6.79
C GLY A 338 6.44 -25.91 5.89
N ILE A 339 7.10 -24.94 5.24
CA ILE A 339 8.20 -25.14 4.30
C ILE A 339 9.47 -24.49 4.86
N PRO A 340 10.41 -25.26 5.44
CA PRO A 340 11.69 -24.73 5.86
C PRO A 340 12.53 -24.30 4.65
N ILE A 341 13.12 -23.11 4.72
CA ILE A 341 13.95 -22.55 3.66
C ILE A 341 15.22 -21.91 4.23
N LYS A 342 16.35 -22.13 3.56
CA LYS A 342 17.66 -21.53 3.93
C LYS A 342 17.70 -20.05 3.54
N GLU A 343 18.43 -19.24 4.30
CA GLU A 343 18.57 -17.78 4.10
C GLU A 343 18.85 -17.41 2.64
N GLY A 344 19.86 -18.02 2.01
CA GLY A 344 20.25 -17.71 0.64
C GLY A 344 19.14 -17.91 -0.40
N TYR A 345 18.28 -18.92 -0.24
CA TYR A 345 17.14 -19.14 -1.15
C TYR A 345 15.95 -18.28 -0.79
N HIS A 346 15.72 -18.08 0.51
CA HIS A 346 14.63 -17.23 1.00
C HIS A 346 14.78 -15.80 0.49
N ASP A 347 15.96 -15.20 0.65
CA ASP A 347 16.18 -13.79 0.31
C ASP A 347 16.16 -13.53 -1.20
N ILE A 348 16.29 -14.60 -1.99
CA ILE A 348 16.09 -14.55 -3.43
C ILE A 348 14.60 -14.69 -3.77
N LEU A 349 13.86 -15.62 -3.14
CA LEU A 349 12.43 -15.81 -3.41
C LEU A 349 11.54 -14.70 -2.83
N TYR A 350 12.00 -14.04 -1.78
CA TYR A 350 11.27 -12.99 -1.07
C TYR A 350 12.18 -11.77 -0.84
N PRO A 351 12.64 -11.11 -1.91
CA PRO A 351 13.60 -10.04 -1.80
C PRO A 351 13.06 -8.88 -0.96
N ASP A 352 11.75 -8.63 -0.99
CA ASP A 352 11.07 -7.59 -0.20
C ASP A 352 11.27 -7.73 1.31
N LEU A 353 11.48 -8.95 1.81
CA LEU A 353 11.68 -9.23 3.24
C LEU A 353 13.13 -9.08 3.70
N LYS A 354 14.07 -8.93 2.77
CA LYS A 354 15.49 -8.78 3.10
C LYS A 354 15.71 -7.39 3.71
N GLN A 355 15.90 -7.30 5.02
CA GLN A 355 16.44 -6.08 5.64
C GLN A 355 17.90 -5.92 5.21
N GLN A 356 18.21 -4.83 4.50
CA GLN A 356 19.60 -4.45 4.24
C GLN A 356 19.96 -3.29 5.16
N ASN A 357 21.02 -3.47 5.94
CA ASN A 357 21.79 -2.34 6.47
C ASN A 357 22.43 -1.60 5.29
N GLN A 358 22.62 -0.28 5.45
CA GLN A 358 23.18 0.65 4.47
C GLN A 358 24.34 0.06 3.64
N LEU A 359 24.36 0.46 2.36
CA LEU A 359 25.42 0.27 1.35
C LEU A 359 25.44 -1.11 0.65
N ASP A 360 24.52 -1.29 -0.30
CA ASP A 360 24.84 -2.08 -1.49
C ASP A 360 25.37 -1.14 -2.59
N LEU A 361 26.61 -0.67 -2.39
CA LEU A 361 27.35 0.11 -3.39
C LEU A 361 27.47 -0.68 -4.71
N PHE A 362 27.37 -2.01 -4.66
CA PHE A 362 27.33 -2.87 -5.85
C PHE A 362 25.98 -2.81 -6.58
N GLY A 363 24.86 -2.68 -5.87
CA GLY A 363 23.56 -2.37 -6.49
C GLY A 363 23.56 -1.04 -7.24
N ALA A 364 24.20 -0.01 -6.68
CA ALA A 364 24.37 1.30 -7.33
C ALA A 364 25.37 1.29 -8.51
N LEU A 365 26.26 0.30 -8.58
CA LEU A 365 27.24 0.08 -9.67
C LEU A 365 26.77 -0.94 -10.73
N GLY A 366 25.51 -1.42 -10.67
CA GLY A 366 24.98 -2.43 -11.59
C GLY A 366 25.62 -3.83 -11.46
N LEU A 367 26.42 -4.04 -10.41
CA LEU A 367 27.13 -5.30 -10.12
C LEU A 367 26.42 -6.16 -9.08
N GLY A 368 25.58 -5.56 -8.25
CA GLY A 368 24.54 -6.24 -7.47
C GLY A 368 23.34 -6.42 -8.38
N GLY A 369 22.77 -7.62 -8.44
CA GLY A 369 21.68 -7.96 -9.36
C GLY A 369 20.48 -7.02 -9.23
N GLY A 370 20.48 -5.92 -9.99
CA GLY A 370 19.29 -5.21 -10.48
C GLY A 370 18.36 -6.20 -11.21
N PRO A 371 17.18 -5.79 -11.68
CA PRO A 371 16.03 -6.67 -11.95
C PRO A 371 16.33 -7.77 -13.00
N ARG A 372 17.02 -8.81 -12.54
CA ARG A 372 17.48 -10.00 -13.27
C ARG A 372 17.16 -11.26 -12.47
N ARG A 373 16.44 -11.14 -11.35
CA ARG A 373 16.01 -12.30 -10.55
C ARG A 373 14.49 -12.40 -10.57
N PRO A 374 13.92 -13.49 -11.11
CA PRO A 374 12.48 -13.82 -11.08
C PRO A 374 11.85 -13.88 -9.68
N GLY A 375 12.63 -13.61 -8.63
CA GLY A 375 12.23 -13.71 -7.25
C GLY A 375 11.21 -12.68 -6.80
N ASN A 376 10.89 -11.64 -7.57
CA ASN A 376 9.89 -10.65 -7.16
C ASN A 376 8.49 -10.85 -7.78
N THR A 377 8.27 -11.95 -8.49
CA THR A 377 6.96 -12.21 -9.14
C THR A 377 5.96 -12.86 -8.19
N ILE A 378 4.67 -12.88 -8.58
CA ILE A 378 3.58 -13.50 -7.82
C ILE A 378 3.74 -15.02 -7.86
N ARG A 379 3.81 -15.59 -9.05
CA ARG A 379 4.09 -17.00 -9.33
C ARG A 379 5.55 -17.29 -9.02
N LYS A 380 5.78 -18.32 -8.22
CA LYS A 380 7.10 -18.74 -7.75
C LYS A 380 7.29 -20.25 -7.91
N VAL A 381 8.56 -20.63 -7.92
CA VAL A 381 8.99 -22.02 -8.02
C VAL A 381 9.96 -22.32 -6.88
N TYR A 382 9.61 -23.29 -6.05
CA TYR A 382 10.48 -23.81 -4.99
C TYR A 382 10.99 -25.20 -5.36
N LEU A 383 12.30 -25.42 -5.23
CA LEU A 383 12.96 -26.68 -5.57
C LEU A 383 13.40 -27.39 -4.30
N CYS A 384 13.10 -28.68 -4.18
CA CYS A 384 13.60 -29.49 -3.07
C CYS A 384 13.66 -30.99 -3.39
N ARG A 385 14.26 -31.76 -2.48
CA ARG A 385 14.20 -33.23 -2.46
C ARG A 385 13.55 -33.78 -1.19
N ALA A 386 12.88 -32.92 -0.43
CA ALA A 386 12.26 -33.33 0.82
C ALA A 386 11.18 -34.39 0.54
N PRO A 387 11.20 -35.56 1.20
CA PRO A 387 10.12 -36.53 1.09
C PRO A 387 8.89 -35.91 1.75
N SER A 388 7.92 -35.50 0.96
CA SER A 388 6.69 -34.89 1.46
C SER A 388 5.56 -35.04 0.45
N ASN A 389 4.39 -35.39 0.95
CA ASN A 389 3.13 -35.33 0.21
C ASN A 389 2.47 -34.00 0.56
N LEU A 390 2.73 -33.00 -0.27
CA LEU A 390 1.95 -31.78 -0.24
C LEU A 390 0.49 -32.10 -0.61
N GLY A 391 -0.41 -31.22 -0.22
CA GLY A 391 -1.84 -31.37 -0.47
C GLY A 391 -2.22 -31.10 -1.92
N PRO A 392 -3.54 -31.08 -2.22
CA PRO A 392 -4.04 -30.71 -3.54
C PRO A 392 -3.74 -29.23 -3.88
N PRO A 393 -3.85 -28.83 -5.16
CA PRO A 393 -3.85 -27.43 -5.56
C PRO A 393 -4.79 -26.57 -4.71
N GLY A 394 -4.35 -25.38 -4.34
CA GLY A 394 -5.03 -24.49 -3.39
C GLY A 394 -4.55 -24.64 -1.93
N SER A 395 -3.74 -25.64 -1.61
CA SER A 395 -3.16 -25.78 -0.26
C SER A 395 -2.27 -24.58 0.12
N LEU A 396 -2.29 -24.20 1.40
CA LEU A 396 -1.46 -23.11 1.93
C LEU A 396 -0.05 -23.59 2.27
N LEU A 397 0.95 -22.77 1.91
CA LEU A 397 2.37 -23.02 2.13
C LEU A 397 2.94 -21.90 3.01
N PHE A 398 3.32 -22.19 4.24
CA PHE A 398 3.95 -21.24 5.16
C PHE A 398 5.46 -21.39 5.12
N PHE A 399 6.17 -20.41 4.59
CA PHE A 399 7.62 -20.46 4.45
C PHE A 399 8.30 -20.01 5.74
N TYR A 400 9.06 -20.92 6.33
CA TYR A 400 9.84 -20.73 7.54
C TYR A 400 11.31 -20.49 7.19
N LYS A 401 11.79 -19.26 7.34
CA LYS A 401 13.21 -18.94 7.17
C LYS A 401 13.98 -19.54 8.34
N GLY A 402 14.95 -20.38 8.03
CA GLY A 402 15.86 -20.96 9.03
C GLY A 402 16.72 -19.92 9.73
N LYS A 403 17.72 -20.38 10.48
CA LYS A 403 18.68 -19.47 11.12
C LYS A 403 19.39 -18.63 10.06
N SER A 404 19.33 -17.32 10.23
CA SER A 404 19.92 -16.33 9.35
C SER A 404 20.65 -15.23 10.12
N SER A 405 21.55 -14.55 9.41
CA SER A 405 22.27 -13.37 9.90
C SER A 405 21.40 -12.12 9.96
N SER A 406 20.36 -12.07 9.11
CA SER A 406 19.42 -10.96 8.97
C SER A 406 18.02 -11.34 9.45
N SER A 407 17.26 -10.38 9.95
CA SER A 407 15.83 -10.56 10.21
C SER A 407 15.05 -10.64 8.88
N PRO A 408 13.99 -11.46 8.78
CA PRO A 408 13.53 -12.42 9.79
C PRO A 408 14.50 -13.61 9.93
N SER A 409 14.67 -14.14 11.15
CA SER A 409 15.53 -15.30 11.44
C SER A 409 14.74 -16.31 12.28
N GLN A 410 14.78 -17.58 11.89
CA GLN A 410 14.00 -18.64 12.56
C GLN A 410 12.52 -18.28 12.70
N ALA A 411 11.88 -17.85 11.61
CA ALA A 411 10.52 -17.31 11.62
C ALA A 411 9.72 -17.70 10.36
N MET A 412 8.39 -17.83 10.52
CA MET A 412 7.46 -17.87 9.38
C MET A 412 7.26 -16.46 8.85
N SER A 413 7.43 -16.29 7.53
CA SER A 413 7.60 -14.96 6.93
C SER A 413 6.82 -14.74 5.63
N ALA A 414 6.43 -15.81 4.93
CA ALA A 414 5.64 -15.72 3.70
C ALA A 414 4.60 -16.84 3.60
N ILE A 415 3.49 -16.52 2.95
CA ILE A 415 2.40 -17.46 2.64
C ILE A 415 2.35 -17.65 1.13
N GLY A 416 2.34 -18.91 0.71
CA GLY A 416 2.13 -19.33 -0.67
C GLY A 416 0.85 -20.15 -0.83
N ILE A 417 0.36 -20.22 -2.06
CA ILE A 417 -0.79 -21.05 -2.45
C ILE A 417 -0.30 -22.03 -3.50
N LEU A 418 -0.40 -23.31 -3.20
CA LEU A 418 0.09 -24.39 -4.05
C LEU A 418 -0.67 -24.43 -5.39
N GLU A 419 0.06 -24.32 -6.50
CA GLU A 419 -0.47 -24.52 -7.86
C GLU A 419 -0.40 -26.00 -8.22
N ASP A 420 0.81 -26.55 -8.29
CA ASP A 420 1.04 -27.96 -8.53
C ASP A 420 2.41 -28.40 -7.98
N VAL A 421 2.62 -29.72 -8.02
CA VAL A 421 3.91 -30.33 -7.70
C VAL A 421 4.31 -31.23 -8.87
N ARG A 422 5.50 -30.99 -9.42
CA ARG A 422 6.09 -31.80 -10.49
C ARG A 422 7.41 -32.41 -10.04
N TYR A 423 7.86 -33.44 -10.74
CA TYR A 423 9.13 -34.10 -10.48
C TYR A 423 9.97 -34.08 -11.76
N ALA A 424 11.06 -33.33 -11.73
CA ALA A 424 12.03 -33.30 -12.81
C ALA A 424 12.98 -34.48 -12.68
N ARG A 425 13.03 -35.34 -13.71
CA ARG A 425 13.88 -36.52 -13.79
C ARG A 425 15.14 -36.31 -14.64
N SER A 426 15.34 -35.10 -15.15
CA SER A 426 16.56 -34.68 -15.84
C SER A 426 16.78 -33.18 -15.66
N THR A 427 18.01 -32.70 -15.82
CA THR A 427 18.31 -31.26 -15.83
C THR A 427 17.50 -30.52 -16.90
N ARG A 428 17.29 -31.15 -18.07
CA ARG A 428 16.45 -30.58 -19.14
C ARG A 428 14.99 -30.43 -18.71
N GLU A 429 14.42 -31.46 -18.08
CA GLU A 429 13.07 -31.36 -17.51
C GLU A 429 13.01 -30.29 -16.43
N LEU A 430 14.04 -30.20 -15.57
CA LEU A 430 14.09 -29.20 -14.52
C LEU A 430 14.09 -27.78 -15.12
N LEU A 431 14.92 -27.52 -16.13
CA LEU A 431 14.95 -26.25 -16.88
C LEU A 431 13.60 -25.93 -17.53
N GLN A 432 12.94 -26.91 -18.16
CA GLN A 432 11.63 -26.72 -18.77
C GLN A 432 10.53 -26.42 -17.74
N MET A 433 10.51 -27.17 -16.63
CA MET A 433 9.51 -27.00 -15.57
C MET A 433 9.68 -25.71 -14.80
N THR A 434 10.92 -25.25 -14.66
CA THR A 434 11.25 -24.01 -13.95
C THR A 434 11.25 -22.77 -14.85
N GLY A 435 11.16 -22.96 -16.17
CA GLY A 435 11.46 -21.99 -17.23
C GLY A 435 11.01 -20.57 -16.93
N GLY A 436 11.93 -19.59 -16.97
CA GLY A 436 11.70 -18.17 -16.70
C GLY A 436 11.09 -17.80 -15.33
N ARG A 437 10.59 -18.78 -14.54
CA ARG A 437 9.91 -18.61 -13.26
C ARG A 437 10.81 -18.91 -12.07
N SER A 438 11.87 -19.69 -12.29
CA SER A 438 12.87 -20.02 -11.29
C SER A 438 13.78 -18.84 -11.00
N VAL A 439 14.12 -18.72 -9.74
CA VAL A 439 15.15 -17.78 -9.28
C VAL A 439 16.57 -18.32 -9.36
N TYR A 440 16.69 -19.61 -9.67
CA TYR A 440 17.94 -20.36 -9.84
C TYR A 440 18.52 -20.06 -11.23
N SER A 441 19.82 -19.80 -11.28
CA SER A 441 20.57 -19.71 -12.55
C SER A 441 20.64 -21.07 -13.24
N GLU A 442 20.98 -21.11 -14.53
CA GLU A 442 21.20 -22.37 -15.24
C GLU A 442 22.25 -23.24 -14.53
N GLN A 443 23.33 -22.62 -14.01
CA GLN A 443 24.36 -23.30 -13.23
C GLN A 443 23.82 -23.88 -11.92
N ASP A 444 22.94 -23.14 -11.22
CA ASP A 444 22.28 -23.66 -10.01
C ASP A 444 21.42 -24.88 -10.35
N LEU A 445 20.64 -24.81 -11.44
CA LEU A 445 19.77 -25.88 -11.91
C LEU A 445 20.55 -27.12 -12.34
N GLU A 446 21.69 -26.95 -13.01
CA GLU A 446 22.64 -28.02 -13.29
C GLU A 446 23.20 -28.64 -12.01
N GLY A 447 23.53 -27.80 -11.02
CA GLY A 447 24.02 -28.21 -9.70
C GLY A 447 23.04 -29.09 -8.93
N TRP A 448 21.74 -28.98 -9.21
CA TRP A 448 20.74 -29.89 -8.63
C TRP A 448 20.89 -31.33 -9.13
N ARG A 449 21.54 -31.59 -10.28
CA ARG A 449 21.77 -32.94 -10.84
C ARG A 449 20.51 -33.80 -10.84
N ALA A 450 19.42 -33.28 -11.42
CA ALA A 450 18.16 -34.01 -11.53
C ALA A 450 18.34 -35.26 -12.39
N SER A 451 17.88 -36.41 -11.89
CA SER A 451 17.98 -37.73 -12.53
C SER A 451 16.73 -38.56 -12.25
N ALA A 452 16.55 -39.68 -12.95
CA ALA A 452 15.42 -40.58 -12.72
C ALA A 452 15.51 -41.24 -11.34
N GLU A 453 16.71 -41.53 -10.88
CA GLU A 453 17.02 -42.14 -9.57
C GLU A 453 16.96 -41.12 -8.43
N SER A 454 17.20 -39.83 -8.73
CA SER A 454 17.13 -38.73 -7.76
C SER A 454 16.37 -37.51 -8.34
N PRO A 455 15.05 -37.64 -8.53
CA PRO A 455 14.24 -36.58 -9.10
C PRO A 455 14.20 -35.36 -8.19
N VAL A 456 14.09 -34.18 -8.80
CA VAL A 456 13.94 -32.91 -8.08
C VAL A 456 12.47 -32.54 -8.05
N LYS A 457 11.93 -32.27 -6.85
CA LYS A 457 10.57 -31.78 -6.69
C LYS A 457 10.51 -30.30 -7.03
N VAL A 458 9.63 -29.95 -7.95
CA VAL A 458 9.33 -28.60 -8.42
C VAL A 458 7.95 -28.23 -7.88
N ILE A 459 7.91 -27.29 -6.94
CA ILE A 459 6.68 -26.82 -6.30
C ILE A 459 6.33 -25.46 -6.90
N ASN A 460 5.26 -25.40 -7.69
CA ASN A 460 4.74 -24.14 -8.23
C ASN A 460 3.71 -23.57 -7.26
N TYR A 461 3.77 -22.26 -7.01
CA TYR A 461 2.86 -21.59 -6.08
C TYR A 461 2.70 -20.10 -6.37
N LEU A 462 1.61 -19.51 -5.88
CA LEU A 462 1.43 -18.05 -5.82
C LEU A 462 1.92 -17.53 -4.46
N LEU A 463 2.73 -16.48 -4.43
CA LEU A 463 3.00 -15.71 -3.22
C LEU A 463 1.75 -14.90 -2.86
N ALA A 464 1.04 -15.32 -1.82
CA ALA A 464 -0.20 -14.68 -1.39
C ALA A 464 0.04 -13.47 -0.50
N ALA A 465 0.89 -13.63 0.53
CA ALA A 465 1.14 -12.59 1.51
C ALA A 465 2.52 -12.73 2.17
N TYR A 466 3.00 -11.62 2.72
CA TYR A 466 4.04 -11.63 3.74
C TYR A 466 3.42 -11.62 5.12
N ILE A 467 4.12 -12.23 6.07
CA ILE A 467 3.73 -12.25 7.48
C ILE A 467 4.50 -11.12 8.16
N ASP A 468 3.79 -10.05 8.49
CA ASP A 468 4.36 -8.86 9.13
C ASP A 468 3.53 -8.47 10.36
N PRO A 469 4.11 -8.54 11.58
CA PRO A 469 5.45 -9.00 11.89
C PRO A 469 5.61 -10.52 11.66
N ALA A 470 6.79 -10.95 11.23
CA ALA A 470 7.10 -12.37 11.05
C ALA A 470 6.96 -13.15 12.38
N ILE A 471 6.39 -14.36 12.33
CA ILE A 471 6.11 -15.15 13.54
C ILE A 471 7.36 -15.97 13.89
N GLY A 472 8.00 -15.61 15.00
CA GLY A 472 9.27 -16.20 15.43
C GLY A 472 9.12 -17.61 16.00
N LEU A 473 10.23 -18.35 16.05
CA LEU A 473 10.27 -19.73 16.57
C LEU A 473 9.58 -19.87 17.93
N LYS A 474 9.83 -18.96 18.88
CA LYS A 474 9.23 -19.03 20.21
C LYS A 474 7.69 -19.00 20.16
N GLN A 475 7.11 -18.12 19.36
CA GLN A 475 5.65 -18.03 19.18
C GLN A 475 5.11 -19.30 18.49
N LEU A 476 5.81 -19.82 17.48
CA LEU A 476 5.43 -21.07 16.81
C LEU A 476 5.46 -22.29 17.75
N GLN A 477 6.36 -22.28 18.74
CA GLN A 477 6.44 -23.29 19.80
C GLN A 477 5.31 -23.15 20.81
N GLU A 478 5.02 -21.93 21.26
CA GLU A 478 3.89 -21.63 22.15
C GLU A 478 2.55 -22.03 21.50
N SER A 479 2.38 -21.78 20.20
CA SER A 479 1.23 -22.24 19.42
C SER A 479 1.29 -23.73 19.04
N LYS A 480 2.33 -24.48 19.43
CA LYS A 480 2.52 -25.91 19.12
C LYS A 480 2.44 -26.23 17.61
N ILE A 481 2.82 -25.27 16.77
CA ILE A 481 2.97 -25.44 15.31
C ILE A 481 4.32 -26.10 15.02
N ILE A 482 5.35 -25.67 15.74
CA ILE A 482 6.67 -26.31 15.79
C ILE A 482 6.82 -26.92 17.18
N THR A 483 7.44 -28.09 17.27
CA THR A 483 7.74 -28.76 18.54
C THR A 483 8.97 -28.13 19.19
N GLU A 484 10.06 -28.86 19.41
CA GLU A 484 11.22 -28.33 20.15
C GLU A 484 12.33 -27.82 19.22
N HIS A 485 12.49 -28.41 18.03
CA HIS A 485 13.57 -28.10 17.12
C HIS A 485 13.08 -27.42 15.84
N PRO A 486 13.88 -26.50 15.25
CA PRO A 486 13.57 -25.92 13.96
C PRO A 486 13.38 -27.01 12.89
N PRO A 487 12.28 -26.95 12.10
CA PRO A 487 11.95 -27.98 11.14
C PRO A 487 13.01 -28.08 10.04
N GLN A 488 13.44 -29.30 9.73
CA GLN A 488 14.40 -29.59 8.66
C GLN A 488 13.74 -30.11 7.38
N SER A 489 12.47 -30.50 7.46
CA SER A 489 11.66 -31.01 6.35
C SER A 489 10.31 -30.33 6.31
N ILE A 490 9.62 -30.46 5.18
CA ILE A 490 8.24 -30.00 5.03
C ILE A 490 7.36 -30.77 6.02
N PHE A 491 6.45 -30.06 6.71
CA PHE A 491 5.54 -30.64 7.70
C PHE A 491 4.11 -30.13 7.49
N ARG A 492 3.12 -30.92 7.90
CA ARG A 492 1.70 -30.52 7.85
C ARG A 492 1.35 -29.70 9.08
N ILE A 493 0.62 -28.61 8.89
CA ILE A 493 0.05 -27.80 9.98
C ILE A 493 -1.38 -28.34 10.25
N PRO A 494 -1.66 -28.87 11.45
CA PRO A 494 -3.00 -29.34 11.80
C PRO A 494 -4.02 -28.21 11.80
N ARG A 495 -5.28 -28.49 11.43
CA ARG A 495 -6.33 -27.47 11.30
C ARG A 495 -6.52 -26.59 12.55
N PRO A 496 -6.60 -27.14 13.78
CA PRO A 496 -6.73 -26.28 14.97
C PRO A 496 -5.59 -25.28 15.12
N ARG A 497 -4.37 -25.64 14.70
CA ARG A 497 -3.18 -24.78 14.74
C ARG A 497 -3.14 -23.77 13.60
N LEU A 498 -3.77 -24.09 12.47
CA LEU A 498 -3.89 -23.18 11.34
C LEU A 498 -4.77 -21.98 11.70
N ASP A 499 -5.88 -22.19 12.41
CA ASP A 499 -6.73 -21.09 12.88
C ASP A 499 -5.99 -20.18 13.88
N ASP A 500 -5.29 -20.78 14.85
CA ASP A 500 -4.42 -20.05 15.78
C ASP A 500 -3.34 -19.24 15.03
N LEU A 501 -2.73 -19.82 14.00
CA LEU A 501 -1.70 -19.16 13.18
C LEU A 501 -2.29 -17.99 12.39
N LEU A 502 -3.40 -18.19 11.69
CA LEU A 502 -4.05 -17.17 10.86
C LEU A 502 -4.57 -16.01 11.70
N SER A 503 -5.02 -16.26 12.94
CA SER A 503 -5.46 -15.20 13.86
C SER A 503 -4.36 -14.20 14.24
N GLN A 504 -3.08 -14.59 14.07
CA GLN A 504 -1.92 -13.76 14.36
C GLN A 504 -1.42 -12.97 13.14
N ILE A 505 -2.03 -13.16 11.97
CA ILE A 505 -1.55 -12.62 10.69
C ILE A 505 -2.60 -11.64 10.14
N ASP A 506 -2.18 -10.39 9.89
CA ASP A 506 -3.00 -9.47 9.11
C ASP A 506 -2.90 -9.78 7.62
N LEU A 507 -3.90 -10.48 7.09
CA LEU A 507 -3.98 -10.81 5.67
C LEU A 507 -4.48 -9.64 4.81
N GLY A 508 -4.94 -8.54 5.40
CA GLY A 508 -5.51 -7.41 4.67
C GLY A 508 -6.91 -7.64 4.09
N PHE A 509 -7.59 -8.72 4.49
CA PHE A 509 -8.99 -9.02 4.16
C PHE A 509 -9.66 -9.80 5.29
N GLN A 510 -11.00 -9.81 5.30
CA GLN A 510 -11.78 -10.60 6.26
C GLN A 510 -11.75 -12.06 5.83
N ALA A 511 -11.04 -12.90 6.58
CA ALA A 511 -10.90 -14.33 6.36
C ALA A 511 -12.23 -15.10 6.49
#